data_AF-A0A1L3ZXX3-F1
#
_entry.id   AF-A0A1L3ZXX3-F1
#
_cell.length_a   1.000
_cell.length_b   1.000
_cell.length_c   1.000
_cell.angle_alpha   90.00
_cell.angle_beta   90.00
_cell.angle_gamma   90.00
#
_symmetry.space_group_name_H-M   'P 1'
#
loop_
_entity.id
_entity.type
_entity.pdbx_description
1 polymer ?
#
loop_
_entity_poly.entity_id
_entity_poly.type
_entity_poly.pdbx_seq_one_letter_code
_entity_poly.pdbx_strand_id
1 'polypeptide(L)'
;MFRVAQARCASRPRRIRIEGVKAALPCLFLFLLAGCTSKNDAAYPSLSPRPVEKIAAEDLSPDDTPAPEPAAVDPAILKRMAAVRAALRQARERLDQAVAAASAPAPEAERGSEQWVDNQVTLSRLLAAQGAVRNAGTDLGAVMSDLAQARVGGAATAEAEAEVQSLQAEVEALLTRGQSEIGRRTP
;
A
#
# COMPACT_ATOMS: atom_id res chain seq x y z
N MET A 1 43.06 -1.89 -34.20
CA MET A 1 42.89 -3.35 -34.47
C MET A 1 42.12 -3.97 -33.31
N PHE A 2 41.40 -5.07 -33.56
CA PHE A 2 40.37 -5.76 -32.74
C PHE A 2 38.91 -5.31 -32.94
N ARG A 3 38.29 -5.89 -33.97
CA ARG A 3 36.84 -6.02 -34.16
C ARG A 3 36.37 -7.28 -33.44
N VAL A 4 35.50 -7.14 -32.45
CA VAL A 4 34.82 -8.29 -31.81
C VAL A 4 33.49 -8.50 -32.53
N ALA A 5 33.40 -9.59 -33.28
CA ALA A 5 32.17 -10.07 -33.89
C ALA A 5 31.38 -10.87 -32.85
N GLN A 6 30.27 -10.33 -32.35
CA GLN A 6 29.30 -11.11 -31.59
C GLN A 6 28.20 -11.61 -32.53
N ALA A 7 28.16 -12.93 -32.66
CA ALA A 7 27.19 -13.67 -33.43
C ALA A 7 25.79 -13.52 -32.82
N ARG A 8 24.83 -13.10 -33.66
CA ARG A 8 23.40 -13.08 -33.34
C ARG A 8 22.88 -14.52 -33.34
N CYS A 9 22.62 -15.08 -32.16
CA CYS A 9 21.85 -16.32 -32.03
C CYS A 9 20.36 -16.03 -32.26
N ALA A 10 19.90 -16.25 -33.48
CA ALA A 10 18.47 -16.28 -33.81
C ALA A 10 17.87 -17.64 -33.42
N SER A 11 17.31 -17.74 -32.21
CA SER A 11 16.52 -18.91 -31.80
C SER A 11 15.12 -18.85 -32.39
N ARG A 12 14.85 -19.69 -33.40
CA ARG A 12 13.50 -19.90 -33.96
C ARG A 12 12.59 -20.60 -32.93
N PRO A 13 11.32 -20.21 -32.77
CA PRO A 13 10.37 -20.95 -31.96
C PRO A 13 9.95 -22.25 -32.68
N ARG A 14 10.21 -23.41 -32.08
CA ARG A 14 9.66 -24.70 -32.51
C ARG A 14 8.18 -24.76 -32.13
N ARG A 15 7.29 -24.79 -33.13
CA ARG A 15 5.88 -25.19 -32.94
C ARG A 15 5.84 -26.66 -32.57
N ILE A 16 5.39 -26.98 -31.37
CA ILE A 16 5.04 -28.35 -30.97
C ILE A 16 3.66 -28.64 -31.57
N ARG A 17 3.63 -29.60 -32.50
CA ARG A 17 2.40 -30.11 -33.13
C ARG A 17 1.74 -31.05 -32.11
N ILE A 18 0.59 -30.65 -31.56
CA ILE A 18 -0.18 -31.46 -30.59
C ILE A 18 -1.21 -32.25 -31.39
N GLU A 19 -0.78 -33.39 -31.93
CA GLU A 19 -1.70 -34.35 -32.54
C GLU A 19 -1.67 -35.64 -31.69
N GLY A 20 -2.85 -36.05 -31.20
CA GLY A 20 -3.07 -37.42 -30.79
C GLY A 20 -2.95 -37.76 -29.30
N VAL A 21 -3.66 -37.05 -28.41
CA VAL A 21 -3.95 -37.60 -27.06
C VAL A 21 -5.42 -37.34 -26.73
N LYS A 22 -6.34 -38.03 -27.41
CA LYS A 22 -7.78 -37.92 -27.14
C LYS A 22 -8.50 -39.23 -26.83
N ALA A 23 -7.81 -40.37 -26.71
CA ALA A 23 -8.51 -41.66 -26.63
C ALA A 23 -8.03 -42.64 -25.53
N ALA A 24 -7.28 -42.21 -24.52
CA ALA A 24 -6.82 -43.13 -23.47
C ALA A 24 -6.97 -42.62 -22.02
N LEU A 25 -7.58 -41.45 -21.81
CA LEU A 25 -7.71 -40.87 -20.46
C LEU A 25 -8.93 -41.35 -19.62
N PRO A 26 -10.07 -41.84 -20.16
CA PRO A 26 -11.24 -42.07 -19.32
C PRO A 26 -11.23 -43.43 -18.59
N CYS A 27 -10.46 -44.41 -19.05
CA CYS A 27 -10.45 -45.75 -18.41
C CYS A 27 -9.56 -45.84 -17.16
N LEU A 28 -8.56 -44.96 -17.01
CA LEU A 28 -7.69 -44.96 -15.82
C LEU A 28 -8.40 -44.38 -14.58
N PHE A 29 -9.35 -43.45 -14.78
CA PHE A 29 -10.08 -42.84 -13.67
C PHE A 29 -11.11 -43.76 -12.99
N LEU A 30 -11.63 -44.77 -13.72
CA LEU A 30 -12.61 -45.71 -13.17
C LEU A 30 -11.98 -46.75 -12.22
N PHE A 31 -10.68 -47.05 -12.36
CA PHE A 31 -10.00 -48.01 -11.47
C PHE A 31 -9.53 -47.39 -10.14
N LEU A 32 -9.43 -46.06 -10.03
CA LEU A 32 -9.02 -45.40 -8.78
C LEU A 32 -10.18 -45.20 -7.78
N LEU A 33 -11.44 -45.43 -8.16
CA LEU A 33 -12.60 -45.26 -7.26
C LEU A 33 -13.05 -46.55 -6.55
N ALA A 34 -12.45 -47.71 -6.85
CA ALA A 34 -12.83 -48.99 -6.24
C ALA A 34 -11.96 -49.39 -5.03
N GLY A 35 -11.29 -48.42 -4.38
CA GLY A 35 -10.44 -48.65 -3.21
C GLY A 35 -11.05 -48.13 -1.91
N CYS A 36 -11.50 -49.07 -1.06
CA CYS A 36 -11.60 -48.96 0.40
C CYS A 36 -12.76 -48.19 1.05
N THR A 37 -13.96 -48.79 1.04
CA THR A 37 -14.84 -48.77 2.23
C THR A 37 -14.94 -50.19 2.78
N SER A 38 -13.85 -50.66 3.40
CA SER A 38 -13.92 -51.76 4.36
C SER A 38 -14.74 -51.26 5.55
N LYS A 39 -15.84 -51.96 5.88
CA LYS A 39 -16.62 -51.71 7.09
C LYS A 39 -15.72 -52.04 8.27
N ASN A 40 -15.07 -51.02 8.81
CA ASN A 40 -14.13 -51.17 9.89
C ASN A 40 -14.96 -51.32 11.19
N ASP A 41 -15.07 -52.54 11.71
CA ASP A 41 -15.59 -52.82 13.07
C ASP A 41 -14.60 -52.37 14.17
N ALA A 42 -13.66 -51.50 13.82
CA ALA A 42 -12.82 -50.81 14.78
C ALA A 42 -13.72 -49.90 15.62
N ALA A 43 -13.94 -50.29 16.87
CA ALA A 43 -14.51 -49.42 17.89
C ALA A 43 -13.77 -48.08 17.80
N TYR A 44 -14.43 -47.07 17.24
CA TYR A 44 -13.89 -45.71 17.20
C TYR A 44 -13.44 -45.36 18.62
N PRO A 45 -12.22 -44.83 18.82
CA PRO A 45 -11.83 -44.38 20.14
C PRO A 45 -12.88 -43.37 20.58
N SER A 46 -13.45 -43.59 21.77
CA SER A 46 -14.55 -42.76 22.27
C SER A 46 -14.21 -41.28 22.09
N LEU A 47 -15.14 -40.48 21.57
CA LEU A 47 -15.09 -39.01 21.65
C LEU A 47 -15.29 -38.51 23.10
N SER A 48 -15.11 -39.38 24.10
CA SER A 48 -15.13 -38.95 25.48
C SER A 48 -13.92 -38.03 25.71
N PRO A 49 -14.12 -36.86 26.35
CA PRO A 49 -13.04 -35.92 26.61
C PRO A 49 -11.89 -36.65 27.30
N ARG A 50 -10.69 -36.55 26.72
CA ARG A 50 -9.52 -37.22 27.27
C ARG A 50 -9.21 -36.61 28.65
N PRO A 51 -8.65 -37.36 29.61
CA PRO A 51 -8.28 -36.81 30.91
C PRO A 51 -7.41 -35.54 30.83
N VAL A 52 -6.54 -35.43 29.82
CA VAL A 52 -5.71 -34.23 29.58
C VAL A 52 -6.51 -32.99 29.15
N GLU A 53 -7.66 -33.17 28.50
CA GLU A 53 -8.54 -32.07 28.08
C GLU A 53 -9.38 -31.54 29.25
N LYS A 54 -9.59 -32.35 30.30
CA LYS A 54 -10.28 -31.92 31.53
C LYS A 54 -9.40 -30.98 32.37
N ILE A 55 -8.11 -31.28 32.46
CA ILE A 55 -7.13 -30.44 33.14
C ILE A 55 -7.06 -29.06 32.46
N ALA A 56 -7.05 -29.02 31.13
CA ALA A 56 -7.10 -27.77 30.38
C ALA A 56 -8.43 -27.01 30.57
N ALA A 57 -9.56 -27.71 30.73
CA ALA A 57 -10.85 -27.08 31.01
C ALA A 57 -10.95 -26.50 32.44
N GLU A 58 -10.25 -27.10 33.40
CA GLU A 58 -10.22 -26.68 34.80
C GLU A 58 -9.23 -25.53 35.06
N ASP A 59 -8.16 -25.44 34.26
CA ASP A 59 -7.12 -24.40 34.33
C ASP A 59 -7.45 -23.12 33.52
N LEU A 60 -8.61 -23.11 32.83
CA LEU A 60 -9.15 -21.93 32.12
C LEU A 60 -10.10 -21.10 32.99
N SER A 61 -9.82 -21.01 34.30
CA SER A 61 -10.45 -19.92 35.06
C SER A 61 -10.03 -18.61 34.37
N PRO A 62 -10.96 -17.74 33.94
CA PRO A 62 -10.59 -16.46 33.38
C PRO A 62 -9.65 -15.80 34.38
N ASP A 63 -8.47 -15.40 33.91
CA ASP A 63 -7.56 -14.62 34.72
C ASP A 63 -8.30 -13.32 35.06
N ASP A 64 -8.81 -13.24 36.29
CA ASP A 64 -9.56 -12.09 36.81
C ASP A 64 -8.63 -10.88 37.03
N THR A 65 -7.34 -10.99 36.68
CA THR A 65 -6.42 -9.88 36.66
C THR A 65 -6.93 -8.81 35.67
N PRO A 66 -7.27 -7.60 36.14
CA PRO A 66 -7.68 -6.52 35.26
C PRO A 66 -6.62 -6.29 34.18
N ALA A 67 -7.06 -6.19 32.92
CA ALA A 67 -6.15 -5.82 31.85
C ALA A 67 -5.45 -4.50 32.23
N PRO A 68 -4.12 -4.39 32.03
CA PRO A 68 -3.41 -3.17 32.35
C PRO A 68 -4.01 -1.99 31.56
N GLU A 69 -4.14 -0.84 32.21
CA GLU A 69 -4.62 0.37 31.55
C GLU A 69 -3.69 0.74 30.37
N PRO A 70 -4.24 1.16 29.22
CA PRO A 70 -3.44 1.57 28.08
C PRO A 70 -2.50 2.71 28.45
N ALA A 71 -1.26 2.64 27.97
CA ALA A 71 -0.33 3.74 28.10
C ALA A 71 -0.81 4.94 27.26
N ALA A 72 -0.51 6.16 27.72
CA ALA A 72 -0.68 7.35 26.89
C ALA A 72 0.28 7.33 25.69
N VAL A 73 -0.11 7.97 24.59
CA VAL A 73 0.76 8.16 23.42
C VAL A 73 1.96 9.05 23.79
N ASP A 74 3.15 8.69 23.29
CA ASP A 74 4.36 9.49 23.47
C ASP A 74 4.15 10.94 22.99
N PRO A 75 4.35 11.96 23.86
CA PRO A 75 4.26 13.37 23.50
C PRO A 75 5.11 13.79 22.29
N ALA A 76 6.23 13.10 22.02
CA ALA A 76 7.05 13.34 20.85
C ALA A 76 6.33 13.01 19.53
N ILE A 77 5.52 11.95 19.52
CA ILE A 77 4.68 11.58 18.36
C ILE A 77 3.65 12.68 18.12
N LEU A 78 2.97 13.14 19.17
CA LEU A 78 1.97 14.23 19.08
C LEU A 78 2.60 15.54 18.58
N LYS A 79 3.83 15.85 19.01
CA LYS A 79 4.58 17.01 18.53
C LYS A 79 4.93 16.89 17.04
N ARG A 80 5.36 15.71 16.58
CA ARG A 80 5.61 15.45 15.15
C ARG A 80 4.32 15.58 14.33
N MET A 81 3.21 15.04 14.82
CA MET A 81 1.90 15.17 14.17
C MET A 81 1.47 16.64 14.03
N ALA A 82 1.66 17.46 15.07
CA ALA A 82 1.40 18.89 15.00
C ALA A 82 2.29 19.61 13.97
N ALA A 83 3.57 19.21 13.85
CA ALA A 83 4.49 19.74 12.86
C ALA A 83 4.05 19.36 11.42
N VAL A 84 3.66 18.10 11.19
CA VAL A 84 3.11 17.65 9.91
C VAL A 84 1.86 18.45 9.54
N ARG A 85 0.94 18.64 10.50
CA ARG A 85 -0.27 19.45 10.29
C ARG A 85 0.07 20.88 9.86
N ALA A 86 1.08 21.49 10.48
CA ALA A 86 1.53 22.83 10.10
C ALA A 86 2.20 22.86 8.71
N ALA A 87 3.04 21.88 8.41
CA ALA A 87 3.68 21.73 7.10
C ALA A 87 2.66 21.54 5.98
N LEU A 88 1.62 20.72 6.22
CA LEU A 88 0.54 20.48 5.26
C LEU A 88 -0.27 21.74 4.98
N ARG A 89 -0.61 22.52 6.02
CA ARG A 89 -1.28 23.83 5.83
C ARG A 89 -0.43 24.77 4.97
N GLN A 90 0.86 24.86 5.25
CA GLN A 90 1.76 25.70 4.46
C GLN A 90 1.91 25.19 3.01
N ALA A 91 1.97 23.87 2.81
CA ALA A 91 2.02 23.27 1.49
C ALA A 91 0.73 23.53 0.69
N ARG A 92 -0.43 23.47 1.35
CA ARG A 92 -1.73 23.84 0.78
C ARG A 92 -1.75 25.29 0.31
N GLU A 93 -1.35 26.22 1.16
CA GLU A 93 -1.27 27.65 0.81
C GLU A 93 -0.36 27.89 -0.41
N ARG A 94 0.81 27.25 -0.46
CA ARG A 94 1.71 27.33 -1.61
C ARG A 94 1.10 26.77 -2.88
N LEU A 95 0.37 25.65 -2.77
CA LEU A 95 -0.33 25.06 -3.91
C LEU A 95 -1.44 25.98 -4.39
N ASP A 96 -2.24 26.55 -3.47
CA ASP A 96 -3.29 27.51 -3.80
C ASP A 96 -2.74 28.74 -4.54
N GLN A 97 -1.62 29.29 -4.07
CA GLN A 97 -0.94 30.40 -4.74
C GLN A 97 -0.42 30.02 -6.13
N ALA A 98 0.20 28.85 -6.26
CA ALA A 98 0.71 28.36 -7.54
C ALA A 98 -0.43 28.10 -8.55
N VAL A 99 -1.56 27.57 -8.08
CA VAL A 99 -2.77 27.35 -8.89
C VAL A 99 -3.42 28.67 -9.29
N ALA A 100 -3.50 29.65 -8.38
CA ALA A 100 -4.01 30.98 -8.69
C ALA A 100 -3.14 31.71 -9.74
N ALA A 101 -1.81 31.63 -9.61
CA ALA A 101 -0.88 32.14 -10.62
C ALA A 101 -1.03 31.40 -11.97
N ALA A 102 -1.52 30.17 -11.93
CA ALA A 102 -1.74 29.31 -13.07
C ALA A 102 -3.16 29.43 -13.69
N SER A 103 -3.99 30.41 -13.29
CA SER A 103 -5.42 30.44 -13.63
C SER A 103 -5.76 30.62 -15.11
N ALA A 104 -4.87 31.25 -15.90
CA ALA A 104 -5.04 31.35 -17.35
C ALA A 104 -4.54 30.07 -18.03
N PRO A 105 -5.26 29.53 -19.04
CA PRO A 105 -4.74 28.44 -19.88
C PRO A 105 -3.36 28.82 -20.43
N ALA A 106 -2.43 27.87 -20.45
CA ALA A 106 -1.13 28.09 -21.09
C ALA A 106 -1.39 28.25 -22.60
N PRO A 107 -1.12 29.42 -23.21
CA PRO A 107 -1.23 29.55 -24.65
C PRO A 107 -0.17 28.66 -25.31
N GLU A 108 -0.48 28.13 -26.50
CA GLU A 108 0.56 27.58 -27.36
C GLU A 108 1.57 28.70 -27.64
N ALA A 109 2.77 28.55 -27.08
CA ALA A 109 3.84 29.53 -27.16
C ALA A 109 5.03 28.93 -27.89
N GLU A 110 5.58 29.68 -28.84
CA GLU A 110 6.79 29.28 -29.55
C GLU A 110 7.93 29.05 -28.56
N ARG A 111 8.64 27.94 -28.70
CA ARG A 111 9.78 27.61 -27.83
C ARG A 111 10.80 28.74 -27.86
N GLY A 112 11.17 29.26 -26.69
CA GLY A 112 12.12 30.37 -26.55
C GLY A 112 11.49 31.77 -26.56
N SER A 113 10.18 31.88 -26.85
CA SER A 113 9.45 33.13 -26.61
C SER A 113 9.31 33.44 -25.12
N GLU A 114 9.07 34.71 -24.78
CA GLU A 114 8.82 35.13 -23.39
C GLU A 114 7.61 34.40 -22.78
N GLN A 115 6.55 34.18 -23.57
CA GLN A 115 5.37 33.43 -23.15
C GLN A 115 5.70 31.96 -22.83
N TRP A 116 6.60 31.34 -23.62
CA TRP A 116 7.07 29.99 -23.33
C TRP A 116 7.87 29.94 -22.02
N VAL A 117 8.73 30.93 -21.78
CA VAL A 117 9.49 31.04 -20.51
C VAL A 117 8.53 31.21 -19.32
N ASP A 118 7.54 32.08 -19.42
CA ASP A 118 6.55 32.29 -18.35
C ASP A 118 5.74 31.01 -18.04
N ASN A 119 5.37 30.25 -19.07
CA ASN A 119 4.74 28.94 -18.92
C ASN A 119 5.64 27.95 -18.16
N GLN A 120 6.94 27.88 -18.48
CA GLN A 120 7.88 27.00 -17.79
C GLN A 120 8.10 27.41 -16.32
N VAL A 121 8.15 28.71 -16.03
CA VAL A 121 8.25 29.23 -14.65
C VAL A 121 7.00 28.86 -13.86
N THR A 122 5.82 29.04 -14.44
CA THR A 122 4.55 28.69 -13.79
C THR A 122 4.44 27.19 -13.53
N LEU A 123 4.81 26.35 -14.50
CA LEU A 123 4.86 24.88 -14.32
C LEU A 123 5.84 24.50 -13.21
N SER A 124 7.02 25.12 -13.16
CA SER A 124 8.02 24.87 -12.12
C SER A 124 7.50 25.21 -10.72
N ARG A 125 6.74 26.30 -10.58
CA ARG A 125 6.10 26.68 -9.31
C ARG A 125 5.06 25.66 -8.86
N LEU A 126 4.23 25.15 -9.77
CA LEU A 126 3.27 24.09 -9.48
C LEU A 126 3.96 22.80 -9.03
N LEU A 127 5.02 22.38 -9.73
CA LEU A 127 5.81 21.20 -9.38
C LEU A 127 6.47 21.35 -7.99
N ALA A 128 7.02 22.53 -7.70
CA ALA A 128 7.61 22.81 -6.38
C ALA A 128 6.55 22.76 -5.26
N ALA A 129 5.36 23.33 -5.50
CA ALA A 129 4.26 23.27 -4.54
C ALA A 129 3.76 21.82 -4.33
N GLN A 130 3.64 21.03 -5.40
CA GLN A 130 3.31 19.61 -5.30
C GLN A 130 4.39 18.83 -4.52
N GLY A 131 5.67 19.18 -4.71
CA GLY A 131 6.79 18.64 -3.93
C GLY A 131 6.66 18.90 -2.43
N ALA A 132 6.23 20.11 -2.03
CA ALA A 132 5.99 20.41 -0.62
C ALA A 132 4.88 19.54 -0.01
N VAL A 133 3.81 19.26 -0.76
CA VAL A 133 2.74 18.33 -0.33
C VAL A 133 3.27 16.91 -0.18
N ARG A 134 4.09 16.43 -1.14
CA ARG A 134 4.73 15.10 -1.05
C ARG A 134 5.61 14.96 0.19
N ASN A 135 6.42 15.99 0.50
CA ASN A 135 7.29 15.97 1.69
C ASN A 135 6.47 15.88 2.98
N ALA A 136 5.38 16.65 3.10
CA ALA A 136 4.47 16.54 4.24
C ALA A 136 3.85 15.13 4.34
N GLY A 137 3.53 14.50 3.21
CA GLY A 137 3.08 13.11 3.16
C GLY A 137 4.15 12.10 3.61
N THR A 138 5.42 12.32 3.28
CA THR A 138 6.54 11.51 3.78
C THR A 138 6.67 11.63 5.30
N ASP A 139 6.62 12.85 5.83
CA ASP A 139 6.69 13.08 7.28
C ASP A 139 5.47 12.46 8.00
N LEU A 140 4.27 12.53 7.39
CA LEU A 140 3.09 11.84 7.89
C LEU A 140 3.26 10.33 7.94
N GLY A 141 3.89 9.74 6.92
CA GLY A 141 4.21 8.31 6.87
C GLY A 141 5.14 7.87 8.01
N ALA A 142 6.09 8.72 8.42
CA ALA A 142 6.91 8.45 9.60
C ALA A 142 6.06 8.45 10.89
N VAL A 143 5.13 9.40 11.04
CA VAL A 143 4.19 9.43 12.18
C VAL A 143 3.29 8.19 12.22
N MET A 144 2.79 7.72 11.06
CA MET A 144 2.03 6.46 10.96
C MET A 144 2.82 5.26 11.49
N SER A 145 4.11 5.17 11.12
CA SER A 145 4.99 4.11 11.58
C SER A 145 5.21 4.17 13.10
N ASP A 146 5.42 5.37 13.65
CA ASP A 146 5.59 5.57 15.09
C ASP A 146 4.32 5.19 15.87
N LEU A 147 3.14 5.58 15.37
CA LEU A 147 1.86 5.21 15.98
C LEU A 147 1.61 3.70 15.93
N ALA A 148 1.95 3.04 14.82
CA ALA A 148 1.85 1.59 14.73
C ALA A 148 2.73 0.90 15.79
N GLN A 149 3.96 1.40 16.00
CA GLN A 149 4.84 0.89 17.05
C GLN A 149 4.31 1.15 18.45
N ALA A 150 3.77 2.34 18.71
CA ALA A 150 3.16 2.70 19.99
C ALA A 150 1.94 1.80 20.30
N ARG A 151 1.11 1.49 19.31
CA ARG A 151 -0.04 0.58 19.45
C ARG A 151 0.40 -0.83 19.81
N VAL A 152 1.44 -1.36 19.16
CA VAL A 152 2.03 -2.67 19.52
C VAL A 152 2.55 -2.66 20.96
N GLY A 153 3.06 -1.52 21.43
CA GLY A 153 3.48 -1.30 22.82
C GLY A 153 2.34 -1.08 23.83
N GLY A 154 1.07 -1.18 23.41
CA GLY A 154 -0.09 -1.03 24.31
C GLY A 154 -0.54 0.42 24.54
N ALA A 155 -0.09 1.37 23.73
CA ALA A 155 -0.56 2.75 23.82
C ALA A 155 -1.97 2.92 23.21
N ALA A 156 -2.78 3.81 23.80
CA ALA A 156 -4.09 4.19 23.27
C ALA A 156 -3.95 5.16 22.07
N THR A 157 -3.76 4.63 20.86
CA THR A 157 -3.47 5.42 19.65
C THR A 157 -4.68 5.83 18.81
N ALA A 158 -5.89 5.36 19.12
CA ALA A 158 -7.06 5.44 18.24
C ALA A 158 -7.38 6.88 17.75
N GLU A 159 -7.31 7.87 18.63
CA GLU A 159 -7.57 9.28 18.27
C GLU A 159 -6.48 9.84 17.33
N ALA A 160 -5.21 9.55 17.62
CA ALA A 160 -4.10 9.99 16.78
C ALA A 160 -4.11 9.28 15.41
N GLU A 161 -4.51 8.01 15.36
CA GLU A 161 -4.67 7.27 14.11
C GLU A 161 -5.80 7.84 13.25
N ALA A 162 -6.92 8.23 13.86
CA ALA A 162 -8.02 8.90 13.16
C ALA A 162 -7.59 10.25 12.58
N GLU A 163 -6.81 11.04 13.34
CA GLU A 163 -6.25 12.28 12.83
C GLU A 163 -5.33 12.04 11.63
N VAL A 164 -4.41 11.07 11.74
CA VAL A 164 -3.46 10.75 10.67
C VAL A 164 -4.17 10.27 9.40
N GLN A 165 -5.26 9.51 9.52
CA GLN A 165 -6.11 9.16 8.37
C GLN A 165 -6.72 10.40 7.71
N SER A 166 -7.18 11.38 8.49
CA SER A 166 -7.71 12.64 7.93
C SER A 166 -6.64 13.45 7.19
N LEU A 167 -5.42 13.52 7.73
CA LEU A 167 -4.29 14.20 7.09
C LEU A 167 -3.85 13.48 5.81
N GLN A 168 -3.90 12.14 5.80
CA GLN A 168 -3.56 11.34 4.63
C GLN A 168 -4.55 11.60 3.49
N ALA A 169 -5.85 11.64 3.79
CA ALA A 169 -6.88 11.98 2.81
C ALA A 169 -6.68 13.41 2.24
N GLU A 170 -6.28 14.37 3.08
CA GLU A 170 -5.97 15.72 2.63
C GLU A 170 -4.74 15.75 1.70
N VAL A 171 -3.66 15.03 2.04
CA VAL A 171 -2.47 14.90 1.19
C VAL A 171 -2.86 14.35 -0.18
N GLU A 172 -3.64 13.26 -0.22
CA GLU A 172 -4.08 12.63 -1.47
C GLU A 172 -4.92 13.59 -2.33
N ALA A 173 -5.87 14.30 -1.71
CA ALA A 173 -6.69 15.29 -2.39
C ALA A 173 -5.84 16.44 -2.99
N LEU A 174 -4.86 16.94 -2.24
CA LEU A 174 -3.96 18.01 -2.70
C LEU A 174 -3.03 17.53 -3.82
N LEU A 175 -2.51 16.30 -3.74
CA LEU A 175 -1.67 15.74 -4.80
C LEU A 175 -2.46 15.51 -6.08
N THR A 176 -3.70 15.01 -5.97
CA THR A 176 -4.62 14.84 -7.11
C THR A 176 -4.92 16.17 -7.78
N ARG A 177 -5.26 17.20 -6.98
CA ARG A 177 -5.47 18.55 -7.49
C ARG A 177 -4.21 19.07 -8.18
N GLY A 178 -3.05 19.03 -7.52
CA GLY A 178 -1.78 19.48 -8.10
C GLY A 178 -1.45 18.76 -9.42
N GLN A 179 -1.72 17.45 -9.51
CA GLN A 179 -1.50 16.68 -10.73
C GLN A 179 -2.43 17.13 -11.87
N SER A 180 -3.70 17.40 -11.58
CA SER A 180 -4.64 17.91 -12.58
C SER A 180 -4.20 19.27 -13.13
N GLU A 181 -3.71 20.16 -12.26
CA GLU A 181 -3.23 21.50 -12.60
C GLU A 181 -1.97 21.48 -13.46
N ILE A 182 -1.04 20.58 -13.14
CA ILE A 182 0.15 20.32 -13.96
C ILE A 182 -0.28 19.77 -15.33
N GLY A 183 -1.19 18.80 -15.35
CA GLY A 183 -1.68 18.18 -16.59
C GLY A 183 -2.35 19.17 -17.55
N ARG A 184 -3.05 20.19 -17.03
CA ARG A 184 -3.64 21.26 -17.87
C ARG A 184 -2.60 22.16 -18.55
N ARG A 185 -1.33 22.11 -18.15
CA ARG A 185 -0.26 22.99 -18.63
C ARG A 185 0.81 22.28 -19.42
N THR A 186 0.87 20.96 -19.35
CA THR A 186 1.72 20.15 -20.21
C THR A 186 0.97 19.86 -21.52
N PRO A 187 1.54 20.20 -22.69
CA PRO A 187 0.97 19.85 -23.99
C PRO A 187 0.98 18.34 -24.24
#